data_AF-A0A7Y5RE81-F1
#
_entry.id   AF-A0A7Y5RE81-F1
#
_cell.length_a   1.000
_cell.length_b   1.000
_cell.length_c   1.000
_cell.angle_alpha   90.00
_cell.angle_beta   90.00
_cell.angle_gamma   90.00
#
_symmetry.space_group_name_H-M   'P 1'
#
loop_
_entity.id
_entity.type
_entity.pdbx_description
1 polymer ?
#
loop_
_entity_poly.entity_id
_entity_poly.type
_entity_poly.pdbx_seq_one_letter_code
_entity_poly.pdbx_strand_id
1 'polypeptide(L)'
;MKFLSYSLLVLLALYGLIFAIGDVALIHSAAPLWSGILFAVGMVTLQYLLAPFILRRILNIDWEPQAMPAVQRQFLEDMCRERGLKLPRLGVIYSGTPNAFAFGRTRGDASIVVTDGLLQMLTPDEANAVLAHELGHVEHNDFIVMTLAAAAPMVLYQIYVWTRRVENLRAVAWCAYAAYWVGQFLVLQLNRLREYYADHYSACVTKAPSQLASALVKIAYGMVKVEGEFQQSQKKGYSGDKSYAKAQRHMGRTLALMGISSAHPGGAFGLIQANPQQAAMVMEWDLTSPWARFYELNSTHPLTALRIRALNRYAEANHLAVEYPSANQGRIRWGGFPIELFFWAAPVALGILAFWGSARTTLFQWLHLSQPRYLLGLLLIGSGTTWMGRIAFRYRGTFTDRKIGELLSDLEVNEMRPRAIRVQGEIVGRGIPGSFWSPDLVVRDETGFLFMLNRQSIPFARLIFGLKDADQLIGEQVTIEGWYRRGLSPYMEMATIRGEVTPAAAGDGSLFGEAAIAASAKRIPYVRRSYSRWIQLLLAALVTVIGVLGLFAQL
;
A
#
# COMPACT_ATOMS: atom_id res chain seq x y z
N MET A 1 -2.79 -0.56 -4.18
CA MET A 1 -2.65 0.90 -3.94
C MET A 1 -3.99 1.65 -3.88
N LYS A 2 -4.92 1.52 -4.84
CA LYS A 2 -6.17 2.33 -4.79
C LYS A 2 -7.24 1.84 -3.81
N PHE A 3 -7.27 0.56 -3.47
CA PHE A 3 -8.24 0.07 -2.48
C PHE A 3 -7.82 0.41 -1.04
N LEU A 4 -6.51 0.34 -0.75
CA LEU A 4 -5.91 1.01 0.42
C LEU A 4 -6.33 2.48 0.45
N SER A 5 -6.24 3.20 -0.68
CA SER A 5 -6.70 4.60 -0.71
C SER A 5 -8.20 4.78 -0.50
N TYR A 6 -9.07 3.79 -0.77
CA TYR A 6 -10.51 3.90 -0.55
C TYR A 6 -10.92 3.57 0.89
N SER A 7 -10.40 2.50 1.49
CA SER A 7 -10.63 2.23 2.92
C SER A 7 -9.94 3.28 3.80
N LEU A 8 -8.74 3.72 3.42
CA LEU A 8 -8.08 4.88 4.03
C LEU A 8 -8.87 6.16 3.76
N LEU A 9 -9.45 6.38 2.57
CA LEU A 9 -10.33 7.54 2.32
C LEU A 9 -11.58 7.49 3.19
N VAL A 10 -12.19 6.33 3.39
CA VAL A 10 -13.38 6.19 4.23
C VAL A 10 -13.00 6.43 5.69
N LEU A 11 -11.87 5.90 6.17
CA LEU A 11 -11.38 6.18 7.52
C LEU A 11 -10.94 7.62 7.71
N LEU A 12 -10.23 8.21 6.74
CA LEU A 12 -9.88 9.63 6.71
C LEU A 12 -11.12 10.50 6.58
N ALA A 13 -12.17 10.05 5.89
CA ALA A 13 -13.44 10.76 5.78
C ALA A 13 -14.24 10.65 7.08
N LEU A 14 -14.24 9.50 7.76
CA LEU A 14 -14.88 9.31 9.06
C LEU A 14 -14.13 10.08 10.15
N TYR A 15 -12.80 9.98 10.17
CA TYR A 15 -11.93 10.75 11.06
C TYR A 15 -12.05 12.24 10.78
N GLY A 16 -11.98 12.62 9.51
CA GLY A 16 -12.20 13.99 9.04
C GLY A 16 -13.61 14.50 9.35
N LEU A 17 -14.63 13.63 9.34
CA LEU A 17 -15.99 13.97 9.74
C LEU A 17 -16.10 14.17 11.26
N ILE A 18 -15.44 13.34 12.07
CA ILE A 18 -15.38 13.52 13.53
C ILE A 18 -14.69 14.85 13.86
N PHE A 19 -13.56 15.15 13.23
CA PHE A 19 -12.88 16.43 13.38
C PHE A 19 -13.72 17.58 12.86
N ALA A 20 -14.37 17.45 11.70
CA ALA A 20 -15.23 18.49 11.16
C ALA A 20 -16.44 18.78 12.06
N ILE A 21 -17.10 17.75 12.58
CA ILE A 21 -18.23 17.91 13.52
C ILE A 21 -17.75 18.52 14.83
N GLY A 22 -16.63 18.04 15.38
CA GLY A 22 -16.02 18.58 16.60
C GLY A 22 -15.65 20.05 16.43
N ASP A 23 -14.98 20.39 15.32
CA ASP A 23 -14.58 21.76 15.02
C ASP A 23 -15.80 22.66 14.79
N VAL A 24 -16.80 22.20 14.02
CA VAL A 24 -18.06 22.95 13.81
C VAL A 24 -18.77 23.22 15.14
N ALA A 25 -18.90 22.21 16.00
CA ALA A 25 -19.50 22.37 17.31
C ALA A 25 -18.75 23.40 18.19
N LEU A 26 -17.41 23.29 18.24
CA LEU A 26 -16.57 24.21 19.01
C LEU A 26 -16.56 25.65 18.44
N ILE A 27 -16.66 25.78 17.11
CA ILE A 27 -16.75 27.07 16.43
C ILE A 27 -18.10 27.74 16.72
N HIS A 28 -19.21 27.00 16.63
CA HIS A 28 -20.54 27.54 16.92
C HIS A 28 -20.72 27.93 18.39
N SER A 29 -20.03 27.25 19.31
CA SER A 29 -20.04 27.60 20.73
C SER A 29 -19.09 28.75 21.10
N ALA A 30 -18.52 29.46 20.11
CA ALA A 30 -17.53 30.53 20.30
C ALA A 30 -16.35 30.12 21.22
N ALA A 31 -15.94 28.84 21.17
CA ALA A 31 -14.95 28.33 22.11
C ALA A 31 -13.53 28.88 21.82
N PRO A 32 -12.73 29.12 22.87
CA PRO A 32 -11.37 29.64 22.77
C PRO A 32 -10.39 28.66 22.11
N LEU A 33 -9.20 29.10 21.71
CA LEU A 33 -8.19 28.25 21.05
C LEU A 33 -7.77 27.02 21.86
N TRP A 34 -7.63 27.19 23.17
CA TRP A 34 -7.22 26.08 24.02
C TRP A 34 -8.22 24.92 24.01
N SER A 35 -9.52 25.15 23.73
CA SER A 35 -10.48 24.05 23.62
C SER A 35 -10.27 23.21 22.37
N GLY A 36 -9.90 23.83 21.24
CA GLY A 36 -9.54 23.13 20.01
C GLY A 36 -8.26 22.31 20.17
N ILE A 37 -7.25 22.86 20.85
CA ILE A 37 -6.02 22.14 21.18
C ILE A 37 -6.33 20.96 22.12
N LEU A 38 -7.13 21.18 23.16
CA LEU A 38 -7.55 20.13 24.09
C LEU A 38 -8.33 19.03 23.38
N PHE A 39 -9.19 19.38 22.43
CA PHE A 39 -9.90 18.42 21.59
C PHE A 39 -8.94 17.58 20.75
N ALA A 40 -7.98 18.20 20.05
CA ALA A 40 -6.99 17.46 19.25
C ALA A 40 -6.13 16.53 20.12
N VAL A 41 -5.61 17.01 21.25
CA VAL A 41 -4.84 16.19 22.19
C VAL A 41 -5.71 15.06 22.74
N GLY A 42 -6.94 15.36 23.15
CA GLY A 42 -7.90 14.38 23.64
C GLY A 42 -8.21 13.29 22.61
N MET A 43 -8.36 13.66 21.33
CA MET A 43 -8.56 12.70 20.24
C MET A 43 -7.34 11.81 20.00
N VAL A 44 -6.12 12.36 20.03
CA VAL A 44 -4.88 11.56 19.94
C VAL A 44 -4.75 10.61 21.12
N THR A 45 -5.01 11.10 22.33
CA THR A 45 -4.97 10.28 23.54
C THR A 45 -6.02 9.17 23.46
N LEU A 46 -7.25 9.47 23.06
CA LEU A 46 -8.30 8.49 22.89
C LEU A 46 -7.91 7.42 21.86
N GLN A 47 -7.36 7.83 20.71
CA GLN A 47 -6.86 6.92 19.68
C GLN A 47 -5.75 6.01 20.23
N TYR A 48 -4.78 6.57 20.94
CA TYR A 48 -3.68 5.81 21.56
C TYR A 48 -4.18 4.79 22.58
N LEU A 49 -5.18 5.14 23.39
CA LEU A 49 -5.77 4.24 24.38
C LEU A 49 -6.62 3.14 23.74
N LEU A 50 -7.39 3.47 22.70
CA LEU A 50 -8.31 2.53 22.05
C LEU A 50 -7.64 1.63 21.02
N ALA A 51 -6.54 2.06 20.38
CA ALA A 51 -5.93 1.33 19.25
C ALA A 51 -5.63 -0.15 19.56
N PRO A 52 -4.96 -0.53 20.68
CA PRO A 52 -4.71 -1.93 20.98
C PRO A 52 -5.99 -2.73 21.25
N PHE A 53 -7.01 -2.10 21.86
CA PHE A 53 -8.29 -2.75 22.12
C PHE A 53 -9.02 -3.05 20.81
N ILE A 54 -9.08 -2.07 19.92
CA ILE A 54 -9.68 -2.19 18.59
C ILE A 54 -8.99 -3.31 17.81
N LEU A 55 -7.64 -3.31 17.75
CA LEU A 55 -6.88 -4.33 17.04
C LEU A 55 -7.17 -5.75 17.55
N ARG A 56 -7.21 -5.97 18.87
CA ARG A 56 -7.49 -7.30 19.45
C ARG A 56 -8.90 -7.82 19.15
N ARG A 57 -9.88 -6.92 19.03
CA ARG A 57 -11.28 -7.31 18.76
C ARG A 57 -11.54 -7.63 17.31
N ILE A 58 -10.71 -7.07 16.46
CA ILE A 58 -10.88 -7.13 15.03
C ILE A 58 -10.06 -8.30 14.50
N LEU A 59 -8.77 -8.33 14.79
CA LEU A 59 -7.87 -9.37 14.30
C LEU A 59 -8.17 -10.71 14.98
N ASN A 60 -8.27 -11.77 14.18
CA ASN A 60 -8.44 -13.13 14.69
C ASN A 60 -7.07 -13.71 15.06
N ILE A 61 -6.56 -13.30 16.23
CA ILE A 61 -5.25 -13.68 16.75
C ILE A 61 -5.40 -14.87 17.69
N ASP A 62 -4.65 -15.93 17.43
CA ASP A 62 -4.46 -17.01 18.37
C ASP A 62 -3.37 -16.62 19.38
N TRP A 63 -3.72 -16.63 20.67
CA TRP A 63 -2.84 -16.26 21.78
C TRP A 63 -2.30 -17.48 22.52
N GLU A 64 -2.58 -18.69 22.04
CA GLU A 64 -2.15 -19.90 22.71
C GLU A 64 -0.62 -19.99 22.77
N PRO A 65 -0.06 -20.35 23.94
CA PRO A 65 1.38 -20.58 24.08
C PRO A 65 1.91 -21.76 23.28
N GLN A 66 1.14 -22.39 22.40
CA GLN A 66 1.63 -23.40 21.46
C GLN A 66 1.50 -22.95 20.00
N ALA A 67 0.75 -21.88 19.73
CA ALA A 67 0.50 -21.41 18.37
C ALA A 67 1.78 -20.92 17.67
N MET A 68 2.65 -20.21 18.39
CA MET A 68 3.98 -19.83 17.90
C MET A 68 4.96 -21.02 18.06
N PRO A 69 5.84 -21.30 17.08
CA PRO A 69 6.80 -22.39 17.23
C PRO A 69 7.79 -22.13 18.37
N ALA A 70 8.24 -23.21 19.02
CA ALA A 70 9.05 -23.14 20.24
C ALA A 70 10.37 -22.36 20.03
N VAL A 71 10.99 -22.48 18.86
CA VAL A 71 12.25 -21.79 18.52
C VAL A 71 12.08 -20.28 18.60
N GLN A 72 11.06 -19.72 17.96
CA GLN A 72 10.79 -18.28 17.96
C GLN A 72 10.37 -17.78 19.35
N ARG A 73 9.59 -18.58 20.08
CA ARG A 73 9.21 -18.24 21.46
C ARG A 73 10.42 -18.17 22.37
N GLN A 74 11.26 -19.21 22.38
CA GLN A 74 12.47 -19.27 23.20
C GLN A 74 13.43 -18.12 22.87
N PHE A 75 13.61 -17.84 21.58
CA PHE A 75 14.40 -16.68 21.14
C PHE A 75 13.91 -15.37 21.75
N LEU A 76 12.60 -15.10 21.72
CA LEU A 76 12.03 -13.89 22.32
C LEU A 76 12.11 -13.88 23.85
N GLU A 77 11.91 -15.03 24.50
CA GLU A 77 12.05 -15.18 25.95
C GLU A 77 13.48 -14.89 26.42
N ASP A 78 14.46 -15.47 25.76
CA ASP A 78 15.88 -15.27 26.04
C ASP A 78 16.27 -13.82 25.83
N MET A 79 15.82 -13.21 24.72
CA MET A 79 16.05 -11.80 24.42
C MET A 79 15.44 -10.86 25.44
N CYS A 80 14.18 -11.09 25.82
CA CYS A 80 13.52 -10.28 26.84
C CYS A 80 14.24 -10.42 28.19
N ARG A 81 14.69 -11.63 28.55
CA ARG A 81 15.45 -11.87 29.78
C ARG A 81 16.79 -11.15 29.77
N GLU A 82 17.56 -11.23 28.69
CA GLU A 82 18.87 -10.55 28.56
C GLU A 82 18.71 -9.02 28.66
N ARG A 83 17.65 -8.47 28.08
CA ARG A 83 17.39 -7.03 28.00
C ARG A 83 16.60 -6.47 29.17
N GLY A 84 16.17 -7.30 30.12
CA GLY A 84 15.31 -6.88 31.23
C GLY A 84 13.93 -6.37 30.78
N LEU A 85 13.43 -6.88 29.66
CA LEU A 85 12.12 -6.54 29.12
C LEU A 85 11.08 -7.55 29.60
N LYS A 86 9.84 -7.07 29.81
CA LYS A 86 8.70 -7.96 29.99
C LYS A 86 8.38 -8.62 28.64
N LEU A 87 8.24 -9.95 28.62
CA LEU A 87 7.85 -10.69 27.43
C LEU A 87 6.54 -10.12 26.85
N PRO A 88 6.53 -9.61 25.60
CA PRO A 88 5.32 -9.19 24.93
C PRO A 88 4.34 -10.37 24.78
N ARG A 89 3.04 -10.09 24.69
CA ARG A 89 2.09 -11.15 24.35
C ARG A 89 2.35 -11.62 22.93
N LEU A 90 2.65 -12.90 22.77
CA LEU A 90 2.92 -13.52 21.48
C LEU A 90 1.61 -14.05 20.90
N GLY A 91 1.38 -13.81 19.61
CA GLY A 91 0.21 -14.32 18.92
C GLY A 91 0.50 -14.74 17.48
N VAL A 92 -0.34 -15.62 16.95
CA VAL A 92 -0.27 -16.09 15.57
C VAL A 92 -1.58 -15.82 14.84
N ILE A 93 -1.47 -15.39 13.59
CA ILE A 93 -2.57 -15.17 12.66
C ILE A 93 -2.46 -16.23 11.56
N TYR A 94 -3.49 -17.05 11.40
CA TYR A 94 -3.57 -18.02 10.31
C TYR A 94 -3.97 -17.32 8.99
N SER A 95 -2.97 -16.97 8.20
CA SER A 95 -3.05 -16.35 6.89
C SER A 95 -1.80 -16.69 6.06
N GLY A 96 -2.00 -17.23 4.86
CA GLY A 96 -0.90 -17.49 3.90
C GLY A 96 -0.17 -16.24 3.38
N THR A 97 -0.52 -15.05 3.87
CA THR A 97 0.21 -13.81 3.60
C THR A 97 1.30 -13.61 4.65
N PRO A 98 2.59 -13.51 4.26
CA PRO A 98 3.67 -13.26 5.22
C PRO A 98 3.56 -11.84 5.81
N ASN A 99 3.45 -11.75 7.14
CA ASN A 99 3.49 -10.49 7.87
C ASN A 99 3.88 -10.71 9.35
N ALA A 100 4.48 -9.69 9.97
CA ALA A 100 4.71 -9.58 11.40
C ALA A 100 4.49 -8.13 11.82
N PHE A 101 4.02 -7.90 13.05
CA PHE A 101 3.86 -6.55 13.59
C PHE A 101 3.78 -6.56 15.12
N ALA A 102 4.29 -5.50 15.73
CA ALA A 102 4.09 -5.19 17.14
C ALA A 102 3.01 -4.11 17.35
N PHE A 103 2.21 -4.24 18.41
CA PHE A 103 1.29 -3.19 18.85
C PHE A 103 1.14 -3.15 20.38
N GLY A 104 0.84 -1.98 20.92
CA GLY A 104 0.70 -1.76 22.36
C GLY A 104 0.67 -0.27 22.68
N ARG A 105 0.74 0.06 23.97
CA ARG A 105 0.89 1.45 24.44
C ARG A 105 2.32 1.68 24.94
N THR A 106 2.83 0.71 25.66
CA THR A 106 4.09 0.75 26.41
C THR A 106 4.85 -0.56 26.21
N ARG A 107 6.12 -0.60 26.63
CA ARG A 107 6.89 -1.85 26.74
C ARG A 107 6.18 -2.94 27.54
N GLY A 108 5.43 -2.56 28.58
CA GLY A 108 4.81 -3.50 29.52
C GLY A 108 3.50 -4.15 29.05
N ASP A 109 2.87 -3.63 27.99
CA ASP A 109 1.62 -4.15 27.44
C ASP A 109 1.68 -4.43 25.93
N ALA A 110 2.90 -4.48 25.39
CA ALA A 110 3.16 -4.80 24.00
C ALA A 110 2.71 -6.22 23.63
N SER A 111 2.36 -6.40 22.38
CA SER A 111 2.03 -7.67 21.76
C SER A 111 2.75 -7.77 20.42
N ILE A 112 3.35 -8.92 20.15
CA ILE A 112 4.01 -9.23 18.87
C ILE A 112 3.19 -10.33 18.21
N VAL A 113 2.78 -10.10 16.97
CA VAL A 113 1.96 -11.04 16.21
C VAL A 113 2.64 -11.36 14.89
N VAL A 114 2.68 -12.65 14.56
CA VAL A 114 3.21 -13.16 13.29
C VAL A 114 2.14 -13.93 12.53
N THR A 115 2.26 -14.01 11.21
CA THR A 115 1.42 -14.91 10.41
C THR A 115 2.08 -16.26 10.21
N ASP A 116 1.28 -17.32 10.09
CA ASP A 116 1.81 -18.64 9.69
C ASP A 116 2.44 -18.60 8.29
N GLY A 117 1.92 -17.78 7.36
CA GLY A 117 2.55 -17.53 6.07
C GLY A 117 3.97 -16.98 6.16
N LEU A 118 4.28 -16.16 7.18
CA LEU A 118 5.64 -15.66 7.42
C LEU A 118 6.54 -16.79 7.93
N LEU A 119 6.06 -17.57 8.90
CA LEU A 119 6.79 -18.70 9.49
C LEU A 119 7.04 -19.82 8.48
N GLN A 120 6.19 -19.98 7.48
CA GLN A 120 6.37 -20.93 6.38
C GLN A 120 7.30 -20.43 5.28
N MET A 121 7.43 -19.11 5.13
CA MET A 121 8.26 -18.48 4.09
C MET A 121 9.72 -18.31 4.52
N LEU A 122 9.94 -18.04 5.80
CA LEU A 122 11.25 -17.74 6.36
C LEU A 122 11.85 -18.95 7.05
N THR A 123 13.18 -19.03 7.04
CA THR A 123 13.90 -19.96 7.91
C THR A 123 13.72 -19.53 9.38
N PRO A 124 13.97 -20.43 10.35
CA PRO A 124 13.86 -20.06 11.76
C PRO A 124 14.70 -18.84 12.16
N ASP A 125 15.91 -18.70 11.61
CA ASP A 125 16.82 -17.58 11.89
C ASP A 125 16.37 -16.27 11.24
N GLU A 126 15.84 -16.33 10.02
CA GLU A 126 15.22 -15.17 9.34
C GLU A 126 13.98 -14.68 10.10
N ALA A 127 13.13 -15.61 10.56
CA ALA A 127 11.97 -15.29 11.38
C ALA A 127 12.39 -14.67 12.72
N ASN A 128 13.43 -15.20 13.36
CA ASN A 128 14.00 -14.61 14.58
C ASN A 128 14.54 -13.20 14.35
N ALA A 129 15.18 -12.94 13.20
CA ALA A 129 15.63 -11.60 12.84
C ALA A 129 14.49 -10.60 12.64
N VAL A 130 13.37 -11.03 12.02
CA VAL A 130 12.15 -10.21 11.92
C VAL A 130 11.53 -9.98 13.31
N LEU A 131 11.46 -11.01 14.15
CA LEU A 131 10.96 -10.86 15.52
C LEU A 131 11.83 -9.95 16.38
N ALA A 132 13.15 -9.97 16.20
CA ALA A 132 14.07 -9.05 16.85
C ALA A 132 13.84 -7.60 16.38
N HIS A 133 13.54 -7.40 15.09
CA HIS A 133 13.15 -6.09 14.56
C HIS A 133 11.86 -5.57 15.23
N GLU A 134 10.82 -6.40 15.32
CA GLU A 134 9.56 -6.06 16.01
C GLU A 134 9.77 -5.78 17.50
N LEU A 135 10.62 -6.56 18.17
CA LEU A 135 11.00 -6.31 19.56
C LEU A 135 11.74 -4.97 19.72
N GLY A 136 12.56 -4.59 18.72
CA GLY A 136 13.20 -3.27 18.66
C GLY A 136 12.19 -2.12 18.72
N HIS A 137 11.05 -2.22 18.04
CA HIS A 137 9.99 -1.21 18.15
C HIS A 137 9.42 -1.10 19.56
N VAL A 138 9.24 -2.24 20.24
CA VAL A 138 8.79 -2.28 21.64
C VAL A 138 9.84 -1.65 22.55
N GLU A 139 11.10 -2.07 22.45
CA GLU A 139 12.20 -1.56 23.27
C GLU A 139 12.38 -0.05 23.06
N HIS A 140 12.32 0.45 21.83
CA HIS A 140 12.50 1.88 21.60
C HIS A 140 11.26 2.74 21.88
N ASN A 141 10.17 2.17 22.41
CA ASN A 141 8.91 2.88 22.71
C ASN A 141 8.28 3.55 21.48
N ASP A 142 8.32 2.88 20.31
CA ASP A 142 7.84 3.47 19.06
C ASP A 142 6.39 3.95 19.12
N PHE A 143 5.54 3.20 19.81
CA PHE A 143 4.11 3.53 19.90
C PHE A 143 3.85 4.93 20.45
N ILE A 144 4.49 5.29 21.58
CA ILE A 144 4.29 6.60 22.21
C ILE A 144 5.07 7.70 21.47
N VAL A 145 6.28 7.42 20.98
CA VAL A 145 7.09 8.38 20.22
C VAL A 145 6.34 8.82 18.96
N MET A 146 5.80 7.86 18.20
CA MET A 146 5.05 8.17 16.98
C MET A 146 3.71 8.84 17.26
N THR A 147 3.05 8.48 18.37
CA THR A 147 1.80 9.15 18.81
C THR A 147 2.05 10.62 19.13
N LEU A 148 3.10 10.93 19.88
CA LEU A 148 3.46 12.31 20.23
C LEU A 148 3.87 13.11 18.98
N ALA A 149 4.64 12.49 18.08
CA ALA A 149 5.00 13.12 16.80
C ALA A 149 3.76 13.44 15.94
N ALA A 150 2.80 12.51 15.87
CA ALA A 150 1.55 12.70 15.12
C ALA A 150 0.62 13.76 15.73
N ALA A 151 0.75 14.05 17.04
CA ALA A 151 -0.02 15.10 17.69
C ALA A 151 0.37 16.51 17.22
N ALA A 152 1.64 16.75 16.88
CA ALA A 152 2.13 18.08 16.51
C ALA A 152 1.45 18.66 15.25
N PRO A 153 1.33 17.93 14.12
CA PRO A 153 0.52 18.39 12.99
C PRO A 153 -0.94 18.66 13.39
N MET A 154 -1.54 17.82 14.23
CA MET A 154 -2.94 18.02 14.62
C MET A 154 -3.14 19.32 15.41
N VAL A 155 -2.21 19.67 16.29
CA VAL A 155 -2.23 20.97 16.99
C VAL A 155 -2.06 22.13 16.00
N LEU A 156 -1.14 22.02 15.04
CA LEU A 156 -0.95 23.02 13.99
C LEU A 156 -2.22 23.21 13.13
N TYR A 157 -2.94 22.13 12.86
CA TYR A 157 -4.23 22.19 12.17
C TYR A 157 -5.28 22.95 13.00
N GLN A 158 -5.37 22.72 14.30
CA GLN A 158 -6.30 23.48 15.16
C GLN A 158 -5.95 24.97 15.23
N ILE A 159 -4.66 25.30 15.27
CA ILE A 159 -4.20 26.69 15.16
C ILE A 159 -4.71 27.29 13.85
N TYR A 160 -4.57 26.60 12.71
CA TYR A 160 -5.11 27.06 11.42
C TYR A 160 -6.63 27.29 11.46
N VAL A 161 -7.41 26.30 11.93
CA VAL A 161 -8.87 26.36 11.92
C VAL A 161 -9.40 27.51 12.80
N TRP A 162 -8.67 27.88 13.85
CA TRP A 162 -9.06 28.96 14.76
C TRP A 162 -8.59 30.32 14.27
N THR A 163 -7.31 30.45 13.89
CA THR A 163 -6.73 31.71 13.43
C THR A 163 -7.32 32.18 12.10
N ARG A 164 -7.77 31.28 11.23
CA ARG A 164 -8.44 31.66 9.96
C ARG A 164 -9.75 32.44 10.16
N ARG A 165 -10.34 32.39 11.36
CA ARG A 165 -11.58 33.10 11.73
C ARG A 165 -11.34 34.56 12.15
N VAL A 166 -10.10 34.89 12.53
CA VAL A 166 -9.72 36.23 12.98
C VAL A 166 -9.06 36.95 11.81
N GLU A 167 -9.66 38.04 11.32
CA GLU A 167 -9.19 38.72 10.09
C GLU A 167 -7.71 39.14 10.17
N ASN A 168 -7.27 39.62 11.33
CA ASN A 168 -5.89 40.06 11.55
C ASN A 168 -4.87 38.91 11.69
N LEU A 169 -5.32 37.64 11.80
CA LEU A 169 -4.44 36.48 11.97
C LEU A 169 -4.40 35.56 10.73
N ARG A 170 -4.89 36.02 9.58
CA ARG A 170 -4.90 35.23 8.34
C ARG A 170 -3.51 34.77 7.90
N ALA A 171 -2.48 35.58 8.10
CA ALA A 171 -1.10 35.18 7.81
C ALA A 171 -0.66 34.01 8.70
N VAL A 172 -0.93 34.10 10.01
CA VAL A 172 -0.66 33.03 10.98
C VAL A 172 -1.39 31.75 10.61
N ALA A 173 -2.64 31.86 10.15
CA ALA A 173 -3.41 30.71 9.69
C ALA A 173 -2.71 29.98 8.53
N TRP A 174 -2.31 30.71 7.48
CA TRP A 174 -1.64 30.09 6.34
C TRP A 174 -0.26 29.53 6.71
N CYS A 175 0.48 30.19 7.60
CA CYS A 175 1.73 29.66 8.14
C CYS A 175 1.50 28.36 8.93
N ALA A 176 0.48 28.30 9.79
CA ALA A 176 0.13 27.11 10.55
C ALA A 176 -0.32 25.95 9.63
N TYR A 177 -1.06 26.26 8.57
CA TYR A 177 -1.46 25.25 7.57
C TYR A 177 -0.27 24.74 6.75
N ALA A 178 0.66 25.60 6.36
CA ALA A 178 1.90 25.17 5.72
C ALA A 178 2.74 24.30 6.67
N ALA A 179 2.86 24.70 7.94
CA ALA A 179 3.56 23.93 8.97
C ALA A 179 2.88 22.59 9.24
N TYR A 180 1.54 22.51 9.20
CA TYR A 180 0.79 21.25 9.27
C TYR A 180 1.24 20.27 8.17
N TRP A 181 1.29 20.72 6.91
CA TRP A 181 1.73 19.90 5.79
C TRP A 181 3.19 19.46 5.94
N VAL A 182 4.09 20.37 6.32
CA VAL A 182 5.50 20.02 6.60
C VAL A 182 5.58 19.00 7.74
N GLY A 183 4.79 19.18 8.79
CA GLY A 183 4.70 18.27 9.93
C GLY A 183 4.30 16.85 9.52
N GLN A 184 3.35 16.69 8.59
CA GLN A 184 2.98 15.37 8.05
C GLN A 184 4.19 14.66 7.41
N PHE A 185 4.97 15.38 6.60
CA PHE A 185 6.18 14.81 5.98
C PHE A 185 7.28 14.50 7.00
N LEU A 186 7.43 15.31 8.04
CA LEU A 186 8.37 15.06 9.14
C LEU A 186 7.98 13.81 9.94
N VAL A 187 6.69 13.58 10.19
CA VAL A 187 6.19 12.35 10.83
C VAL A 187 6.48 11.12 9.96
N LEU A 188 6.26 11.21 8.64
CA LEU A 188 6.63 10.14 7.71
C LEU A 188 8.14 9.87 7.71
N GLN A 189 8.97 10.92 7.73
CA GLN A 189 10.42 10.77 7.84
C GLN A 189 10.82 10.13 9.17
N LEU A 190 10.17 10.48 10.27
CA LEU A 190 10.41 9.88 11.57
C LEU A 190 10.06 8.38 11.56
N ASN A 191 8.91 7.98 11.01
CA ASN A 191 8.56 6.58 10.82
C ASN A 191 9.68 5.81 10.09
N ARG A 192 10.18 6.36 8.97
CA ARG A 192 11.28 5.74 8.23
C ARG A 192 12.58 5.62 9.03
N LEU A 193 12.91 6.62 9.85
CA LEU A 193 14.06 6.56 10.74
C LEU A 193 13.91 5.46 11.80
N ARG A 194 12.71 5.30 12.37
CA ARG A 194 12.42 4.27 13.38
C ARG A 194 12.58 2.85 12.83
N GLU A 195 12.25 2.64 11.55
CA GLU A 195 12.54 1.37 10.86
C GLU A 195 14.04 1.08 10.78
N TYR A 196 14.88 2.07 10.45
CA TYR A 196 16.34 1.89 10.44
C TYR A 196 16.90 1.58 11.84
N TYR A 197 16.34 2.19 12.89
CA TYR A 197 16.71 1.86 14.28
C TYR A 197 16.33 0.42 14.65
N ALA A 198 15.14 -0.04 14.24
CA ALA A 198 14.70 -1.42 14.46
C ALA A 198 15.53 -2.44 13.65
N ASP A 199 15.90 -2.11 12.41
CA ASP A 199 16.83 -2.90 11.58
C ASP A 199 18.20 -3.04 12.24
N HIS A 200 18.76 -1.92 12.70
CA HIS A 200 20.04 -1.91 13.41
C HIS A 200 19.95 -2.72 14.71
N TYR A 201 18.88 -2.55 15.48
CA TYR A 201 18.65 -3.33 16.69
C TYR A 201 18.64 -4.83 16.43
N SER A 202 17.88 -5.28 15.42
CA SER A 202 17.87 -6.69 15.01
C SER A 202 19.27 -7.17 14.65
N ALA A 203 20.02 -6.41 13.85
CA ALA A 203 21.39 -6.75 13.46
C ALA A 203 22.35 -6.85 14.65
N CYS A 204 22.22 -5.98 15.65
CA CYS A 204 23.04 -6.02 16.87
C CYS A 204 22.71 -7.22 17.75
N VAL A 205 21.42 -7.54 17.87
CA VAL A 205 20.92 -8.61 18.72
C VAL A 205 21.20 -9.99 18.12
N THR A 206 20.87 -10.19 16.86
CA THR A 206 21.07 -11.48 16.19
C THR A 206 22.52 -11.71 15.80
N LYS A 207 23.33 -10.64 15.74
CA LYS A 207 24.70 -10.63 15.19
C LYS A 207 24.77 -11.16 13.75
N ALA A 208 23.63 -11.19 13.06
CA ALA A 208 23.48 -11.76 11.73
C ALA A 208 22.60 -10.85 10.85
N PRO A 209 23.09 -9.67 10.44
CA PRO A 209 22.35 -8.73 9.60
C PRO A 209 21.91 -9.32 8.25
N SER A 210 22.63 -10.34 7.75
CA SER A 210 22.26 -11.06 6.53
C SER A 210 20.91 -11.77 6.64
N GLN A 211 20.54 -12.28 7.83
CA GLN A 211 19.26 -12.97 8.04
C GLN A 211 18.08 -12.01 7.88
N LEU A 212 18.20 -10.79 8.42
CA LEU A 212 17.17 -9.77 8.21
C LEU A 212 17.15 -9.31 6.74
N ALA A 213 18.31 -9.15 6.11
CA ALA A 213 18.37 -8.79 4.69
C ALA A 213 17.70 -9.85 3.80
N SER A 214 17.96 -11.14 4.05
CA SER A 214 17.31 -12.26 3.38
C SER A 214 15.79 -12.26 3.60
N ALA A 215 15.35 -12.08 4.84
CA ALA A 215 13.93 -11.97 5.17
C ALA A 215 13.25 -10.81 4.42
N LEU A 216 13.90 -9.65 4.36
CA LEU A 216 13.42 -8.47 3.62
C LEU A 216 13.31 -8.75 2.12
N VAL A 217 14.29 -9.46 1.53
CA VAL A 217 14.23 -9.88 0.11
C VAL A 217 13.05 -10.82 -0.14
N LYS A 218 12.85 -11.83 0.71
CA LYS A 218 11.75 -12.79 0.62
C LYS A 218 10.38 -12.13 0.78
N ILE A 219 10.22 -11.25 1.77
CA ILE A 219 8.94 -10.60 2.05
C ILE A 219 8.63 -9.51 1.02
N ALA A 220 9.55 -8.59 0.76
CA ALA A 220 9.26 -7.40 -0.04
C ALA A 220 9.22 -7.69 -1.54
N TYR A 221 10.10 -8.57 -2.02
CA TYR A 221 10.20 -8.92 -3.43
C TYR A 221 9.63 -10.30 -3.75
N GLY A 222 9.13 -11.04 -2.75
CA GLY A 222 8.50 -12.34 -2.90
C GLY A 222 9.44 -13.49 -3.31
N MET A 223 10.76 -13.24 -3.39
CA MET A 223 11.74 -14.21 -3.89
C MET A 223 12.05 -15.28 -2.85
N VAL A 224 11.44 -16.46 -2.96
CA VAL A 224 11.68 -17.60 -2.06
C VAL A 224 12.75 -18.53 -2.65
N LYS A 225 13.75 -18.91 -1.85
CA LYS A 225 14.70 -19.97 -2.22
C LYS A 225 13.93 -21.29 -2.34
N VAL A 226 13.72 -21.76 -3.57
CA VAL A 226 13.08 -23.07 -3.81
C VAL A 226 14.08 -24.17 -3.50
N GLU A 227 14.27 -24.44 -2.21
CA GLU A 227 14.47 -25.80 -1.72
C GLU A 227 13.07 -26.33 -1.36
N GLY A 228 12.84 -27.64 -1.44
CA GLY A 228 11.51 -28.27 -1.43
C GLY A 228 10.56 -27.95 -0.25
N GLU A 229 10.95 -27.07 0.67
CA GLU A 229 10.23 -26.61 1.85
C GLU A 229 8.93 -25.85 1.54
N PHE A 230 8.85 -25.04 0.46
CA PHE A 230 7.60 -24.31 0.14
C PHE A 230 6.50 -25.25 -0.41
N GLN A 231 6.88 -26.30 -1.16
CA GLN A 231 5.93 -27.35 -1.53
C GLN A 231 5.60 -28.27 -0.35
N GLN A 232 6.54 -28.46 0.57
CA GLN A 232 6.32 -29.24 1.79
C GLN A 232 5.48 -28.49 2.82
N SER A 233 5.53 -27.15 2.89
CA SER A 233 4.67 -26.31 3.74
C SER A 233 3.24 -26.26 3.21
N GLN A 234 3.04 -26.26 1.88
CA GLN A 234 1.71 -26.50 1.30
C GLN A 234 1.22 -27.93 1.54
N LYS A 235 2.07 -28.95 1.39
CA LYS A 235 1.68 -30.36 1.65
C LYS A 235 1.48 -30.68 3.13
N LYS A 236 2.16 -29.99 4.04
CA LYS A 236 1.94 -30.01 5.49
C LYS A 236 0.87 -29.00 5.94
N GLY A 237 0.28 -28.26 5.01
CA GLY A 237 -0.91 -27.46 5.29
C GLY A 237 -2.00 -28.41 5.74
N TYR A 238 -2.43 -28.25 6.99
CA TYR A 238 -3.63 -28.80 7.62
C TYR A 238 -4.75 -29.03 6.58
N SER A 239 -4.74 -30.16 5.88
CA SER A 239 -5.62 -30.45 4.73
C SER A 239 -7.03 -30.85 5.17
N GLY A 240 -7.45 -30.46 6.37
CA GLY A 240 -8.71 -30.92 6.96
C GLY A 240 -9.41 -29.95 7.90
N ASP A 241 -8.82 -28.82 8.27
CA ASP A 241 -9.45 -27.97 9.29
C ASP A 241 -10.29 -26.87 8.64
N LYS A 242 -11.62 -27.05 8.68
CA LYS A 242 -12.62 -26.04 8.29
C LYS A 242 -12.40 -24.71 9.01
N SER A 243 -11.68 -24.72 10.14
CA SER A 243 -11.26 -23.53 10.89
C SER A 243 -10.28 -22.65 10.13
N TYR A 244 -9.38 -23.20 9.31
CA TYR A 244 -8.40 -22.42 8.53
C TYR A 244 -9.07 -21.59 7.43
N ALA A 245 -9.95 -22.22 6.64
CA ALA A 245 -10.74 -21.51 5.63
C ALA A 245 -11.68 -20.47 6.25
N LYS A 246 -12.24 -20.75 7.43
CA LYS A 246 -13.13 -19.83 8.17
C LYS A 246 -12.35 -18.65 8.78
N ALA A 247 -11.17 -18.89 9.33
CA ALA A 247 -10.27 -17.87 9.86
C ALA A 247 -9.79 -16.92 8.75
N GLN A 248 -9.44 -17.45 7.59
CA GLN A 248 -9.03 -16.66 6.42
C GLN A 248 -10.16 -15.77 5.88
N ARG A 249 -11.41 -16.26 5.89
CA ARG A 249 -12.62 -15.47 5.54
C ARG A 249 -12.94 -14.38 6.57
N HIS A 250 -12.77 -14.67 7.87
CA HIS A 250 -12.99 -13.68 8.92
C HIS A 250 -11.92 -12.58 8.91
N MET A 251 -10.64 -12.93 8.77
CA MET A 251 -9.54 -11.98 8.67
C MET A 251 -9.66 -11.07 7.45
N GLY A 252 -10.00 -11.65 6.29
CA GLY A 252 -10.23 -10.89 5.06
C GLY A 252 -11.34 -9.86 5.20
N ARG A 253 -12.45 -10.20 5.90
CA ARG A 253 -13.53 -9.26 6.24
C ARG A 253 -13.07 -8.16 7.20
N THR A 254 -12.31 -8.55 8.21
CA THR A 254 -11.82 -7.70 9.29
C THR A 254 -10.78 -6.67 8.81
N LEU A 255 -9.77 -7.10 8.06
CA LEU A 255 -8.72 -6.24 7.49
C LEU A 255 -9.30 -5.31 6.40
N ALA A 256 -10.28 -5.82 5.64
CA ALA A 256 -11.09 -5.02 4.72
C ALA A 256 -11.86 -3.89 5.40
N LEU A 257 -12.49 -4.17 6.56
CA LEU A 257 -13.25 -3.22 7.37
C LEU A 257 -12.37 -2.13 8.00
N MET A 258 -11.10 -2.43 8.25
CA MET A 258 -10.19 -1.58 9.03
C MET A 258 -9.28 -0.68 8.22
N GLY A 259 -9.22 -0.84 6.89
CA GLY A 259 -8.29 -0.08 6.06
C GLY A 259 -6.80 -0.25 6.43
N ILE A 260 -6.49 -1.18 7.35
CA ILE A 260 -5.14 -1.67 7.66
C ILE A 260 -4.75 -2.60 6.51
N SER A 261 -4.57 -2.02 5.33
CA SER A 261 -3.88 -2.64 4.21
C SER A 261 -2.42 -2.18 4.18
N SER A 262 -1.88 -1.76 5.34
CA SER A 262 -0.46 -1.61 5.58
C SER A 262 0.25 -2.93 5.80
N ALA A 263 -0.48 -4.04 5.98
CA ALA A 263 0.01 -5.32 5.50
C ALA A 263 0.11 -5.16 3.98
N HIS A 264 1.29 -4.75 3.47
CA HIS A 264 1.70 -5.25 2.18
C HIS A 264 1.67 -6.76 2.38
N PRO A 265 0.68 -7.50 1.82
CA PRO A 265 0.94 -8.89 1.60
C PRO A 265 2.20 -8.87 0.76
N GLY A 266 3.29 -9.49 1.22
CA GLY A 266 4.55 -9.54 0.50
C GLY A 266 4.24 -9.54 -0.99
N GLY A 267 4.60 -8.42 -1.64
CA GLY A 267 4.08 -8.05 -2.94
C GLY A 267 4.25 -9.27 -3.81
N ALA A 268 3.14 -9.82 -4.26
CA ALA A 268 3.09 -11.07 -4.96
C ALA A 268 4.10 -11.15 -6.09
N PHE A 269 5.27 -11.78 -5.89
CA PHE A 269 6.36 -11.80 -6.88
C PHE A 269 7.35 -12.96 -6.67
N GLY A 270 7.20 -14.03 -7.46
CA GLY A 270 8.30 -14.94 -7.80
C GLY A 270 8.56 -16.15 -6.90
N LEU A 271 8.33 -17.37 -7.39
CA LEU A 271 9.14 -18.54 -6.99
C LEU A 271 10.52 -18.48 -7.68
N ILE A 272 11.09 -17.28 -7.71
CA ILE A 272 12.40 -17.05 -8.28
C ILE A 272 13.37 -17.46 -7.19
N GLN A 273 14.25 -18.43 -7.48
CA GLN A 273 15.37 -18.74 -6.60
C GLN A 273 15.96 -17.43 -6.11
N ALA A 274 16.09 -17.27 -4.79
CA ALA A 274 16.73 -16.11 -4.16
C ALA A 274 18.23 -16.09 -4.50
N ASN A 275 18.54 -15.88 -5.78
CA ASN A 275 19.90 -15.72 -6.25
C ASN A 275 20.33 -14.28 -5.92
N PRO A 276 21.39 -14.08 -5.13
CA PRO A 276 21.80 -12.75 -4.70
C PRO A 276 21.94 -11.73 -5.83
N GLN A 277 22.36 -12.15 -7.02
CA GLN A 277 22.51 -11.30 -8.20
C GLN A 277 21.16 -10.83 -8.75
N GLN A 278 20.15 -11.70 -8.79
CA GLN A 278 18.81 -11.30 -9.25
C GLN A 278 18.15 -10.36 -8.25
N ALA A 279 18.31 -10.64 -6.95
CA ALA A 279 17.85 -9.72 -5.91
C ALA A 279 18.53 -8.35 -6.02
N ALA A 280 19.83 -8.31 -6.32
CA ALA A 280 20.57 -7.08 -6.60
C ALA A 280 20.01 -6.29 -7.79
N MET A 281 19.61 -6.97 -8.87
CA MET A 281 18.97 -6.32 -10.03
C MET A 281 17.60 -5.73 -9.67
N VAL A 282 16.78 -6.47 -8.92
CA VAL A 282 15.47 -5.96 -8.47
C VAL A 282 15.66 -4.74 -7.56
N MET A 283 16.60 -4.79 -6.63
CA MET A 283 16.95 -3.68 -5.74
C MET A 283 17.49 -2.45 -6.48
N GLU A 284 18.10 -2.61 -7.66
CA GLU A 284 18.69 -1.49 -8.41
C GLU A 284 17.64 -0.42 -8.78
N TRP A 285 16.40 -0.80 -9.04
CA TRP A 285 15.33 0.17 -9.31
C TRP A 285 15.04 1.06 -8.09
N ASP A 286 14.94 0.47 -6.90
CA ASP A 286 14.71 1.21 -5.65
C ASP A 286 15.85 2.21 -5.38
N LEU A 287 17.08 1.86 -5.76
CA LEU A 287 18.27 2.68 -5.53
C LEU A 287 18.46 3.80 -6.57
N THR A 288 18.10 3.56 -7.83
CA THR A 288 18.43 4.44 -8.95
C THR A 288 17.26 5.26 -9.50
N SER A 289 16.02 4.80 -9.29
CA SER A 289 14.83 5.43 -9.88
C SER A 289 14.40 6.69 -9.10
N PRO A 290 14.21 7.84 -9.78
CA PRO A 290 13.64 9.03 -9.14
C PRO A 290 12.21 8.80 -8.65
N TRP A 291 11.45 7.94 -9.34
CA TRP A 291 10.09 7.56 -8.92
C TRP A 291 10.10 6.80 -7.60
N ALA A 292 11.09 5.95 -7.36
CA ALA A 292 11.22 5.25 -6.08
C ALA A 292 11.36 6.24 -4.92
N ARG A 293 12.20 7.29 -5.08
CA ARG A 293 12.34 8.38 -4.11
C ARG A 293 11.06 9.19 -3.93
N PHE A 294 10.37 9.49 -5.02
CA PHE A 294 9.10 10.20 -4.97
C PHE A 294 8.02 9.41 -4.20
N TYR A 295 7.98 8.08 -4.37
CA TYR A 295 7.06 7.22 -3.61
C TYR A 295 7.46 7.08 -2.15
N GLU A 296 8.77 6.99 -1.87
CA GLU A 296 9.31 6.93 -0.50
C GLU A 296 8.86 8.13 0.34
N LEU A 297 8.82 9.35 -0.23
CA LEU A 297 8.38 10.56 0.47
C LEU A 297 6.98 10.44 1.09
N ASN A 298 6.08 9.72 0.42
CA ASN A 298 4.70 9.49 0.84
C ASN A 298 4.50 8.11 1.52
N SER A 299 5.59 7.43 1.89
CA SER A 299 5.58 6.10 2.53
C SER A 299 5.97 6.19 4.00
N THR A 300 5.36 5.35 4.84
CA THR A 300 5.74 5.18 6.25
C THR A 300 7.02 4.35 6.40
N HIS A 301 7.29 3.43 5.47
CA HIS A 301 8.50 2.60 5.46
C HIS A 301 9.50 3.10 4.40
N PRO A 302 10.81 3.00 4.68
CA PRO A 302 11.83 3.27 3.68
C PRO A 302 11.83 2.16 2.62
N LEU A 303 12.45 2.43 1.47
CA LEU A 303 12.59 1.41 0.42
C LEU A 303 13.41 0.22 0.93
N THR A 304 12.98 -1.00 0.59
CA THR A 304 13.62 -2.23 1.06
C THR A 304 15.11 -2.28 0.69
N ALA A 305 15.47 -1.88 -0.53
CA ALA A 305 16.88 -1.84 -0.94
C ALA A 305 17.74 -0.89 -0.07
N LEU A 306 17.17 0.18 0.48
CA LEU A 306 17.89 1.10 1.36
C LEU A 306 18.11 0.51 2.75
N ARG A 307 17.13 -0.24 3.26
CA ARG A 307 17.26 -1.03 4.50
C ARG A 307 18.34 -2.07 4.37
N ILE A 308 18.30 -2.87 3.30
CA ILE A 308 19.33 -3.88 3.00
C ILE A 308 20.71 -3.23 2.86
N ARG A 309 20.81 -2.08 2.19
CA ARG A 309 22.08 -1.34 2.10
C ARG A 309 22.60 -0.87 3.45
N ALA A 310 21.72 -0.46 4.38
CA ALA A 310 22.11 -0.09 5.74
C ALA A 310 22.60 -1.31 6.53
N LEU A 311 21.92 -2.46 6.40
CA LEU A 311 22.34 -3.73 6.99
C LEU A 311 23.69 -4.22 6.44
N ASN A 312 23.91 -4.11 5.14
CA ASN A 312 25.20 -4.45 4.52
C ASN A 312 26.33 -3.58 5.05
N ARG A 313 26.12 -2.27 5.20
CA ARG A 313 27.12 -1.37 5.80
C ARG A 313 27.44 -1.76 7.24
N TYR A 314 26.43 -2.16 8.01
CA TYR A 314 26.65 -2.67 9.36
C TYR A 314 27.44 -3.98 9.34
N ALA A 315 27.12 -4.91 8.43
CA ALA A 315 27.86 -6.14 8.25
C ALA A 315 29.34 -5.89 7.89
N GLU A 316 29.59 -5.02 6.90
CA GLU A 316 30.93 -4.59 6.47
C GLU A 316 31.73 -3.98 7.62
N ALA A 317 31.12 -3.06 8.38
CA ALA A 317 31.76 -2.40 9.52
C ALA A 317 32.12 -3.37 10.67
N ASN A 318 31.43 -4.51 10.77
CA ASN A 318 31.67 -5.53 11.79
C ASN A 318 32.36 -6.79 11.23
N HIS A 319 32.87 -6.74 10.00
CA HIS A 319 33.51 -7.87 9.31
C HIS A 319 32.64 -9.13 9.21
N LEU A 320 31.32 -8.95 9.08
CA LEU A 320 30.34 -10.02 8.88
C LEU A 320 30.07 -10.25 7.39
N ALA A 321 29.57 -11.44 7.05
CA ALA A 321 29.25 -11.80 5.67
C ALA A 321 28.10 -10.94 5.09
N VAL A 322 28.28 -10.47 3.86
CA VAL A 322 27.26 -9.75 3.08
C VAL A 322 26.69 -10.70 2.03
N GLU A 323 25.43 -11.08 2.21
CA GLU A 323 24.76 -12.04 1.31
C GLU A 323 24.22 -11.38 0.03
N TYR A 324 23.69 -10.16 0.15
CA TYR A 324 23.07 -9.42 -0.95
C TYR A 324 23.84 -8.12 -1.26
N PRO A 325 24.99 -8.19 -1.94
CA PRO A 325 25.76 -6.99 -2.25
C PRO A 325 24.96 -6.06 -3.16
N SER A 326 24.89 -4.77 -2.80
CA SER A 326 24.28 -3.78 -3.67
C SER A 326 25.20 -3.51 -4.86
N ALA A 327 24.78 -3.88 -6.06
CA ALA A 327 25.60 -3.78 -7.28
C ALA A 327 26.02 -2.35 -7.66
N ASN A 328 25.40 -1.32 -7.09
CA ASN A 328 25.69 0.07 -7.48
C ASN A 328 25.58 1.05 -6.31
N GLN A 329 26.59 1.91 -6.14
CA GLN A 329 26.54 3.11 -5.29
C GLN A 329 25.72 4.25 -5.96
N GLY A 330 24.87 3.88 -6.93
CA GLY A 330 24.60 4.63 -8.16
C GLY A 330 23.79 5.92 -8.00
N ARG A 331 24.24 6.95 -8.72
CA ARG A 331 23.54 8.21 -8.92
C ARG A 331 22.11 7.98 -9.44
N ILE A 332 21.19 8.84 -9.01
CA ILE A 332 19.79 8.83 -9.46
C ILE A 332 19.76 9.01 -11.00
N ARG A 333 19.06 8.09 -11.69
CA ARG A 333 18.87 8.12 -13.14
C ARG A 333 17.64 8.96 -13.47
N TRP A 334 17.85 10.28 -13.61
CA TRP A 334 16.76 11.23 -13.86
C TRP A 334 15.98 10.95 -15.16
N GLY A 335 16.64 10.47 -16.22
CA GLY A 335 15.99 10.02 -17.44
C GLY A 335 14.84 10.93 -17.91
N GLY A 336 13.65 10.36 -18.10
CA GLY A 336 12.43 11.09 -18.48
C GLY A 336 11.60 11.63 -17.31
N PHE A 337 12.08 11.54 -16.07
CA PHE A 337 11.30 11.85 -14.88
C PHE A 337 10.65 13.25 -14.88
N PRO A 338 11.32 14.35 -15.29
CA PRO A 338 10.68 15.67 -15.27
C PRO A 338 9.44 15.74 -16.17
N ILE A 339 9.50 15.13 -17.36
CA ILE A 339 8.39 15.09 -18.32
C ILE A 339 7.28 14.18 -17.79
N GLU A 340 7.64 13.03 -17.21
CA GLU A 340 6.69 12.09 -16.62
C GLU A 340 5.97 12.70 -15.41
N LEU A 341 6.69 13.43 -14.55
CA LEU A 341 6.14 14.14 -13.40
C LEU A 341 5.21 15.26 -13.85
N PHE A 342 5.55 15.99 -14.92
CA PHE A 342 4.69 17.00 -15.52
C PHE A 342 3.34 16.39 -15.95
N PHE A 343 3.33 15.33 -16.76
CA PHE A 343 2.08 14.68 -17.17
C PHE A 343 1.35 13.98 -16.02
N TRP A 344 2.04 13.63 -14.94
CA TRP A 344 1.42 13.09 -13.74
C TRP A 344 0.70 14.17 -12.92
N ALA A 345 1.33 15.34 -12.71
CA ALA A 345 0.86 16.41 -11.84
C ALA A 345 -0.03 17.46 -12.54
N ALA A 346 0.36 17.89 -13.74
CA ALA A 346 -0.26 19.02 -14.45
C ALA A 346 -1.79 18.91 -14.60
N PRO A 347 -2.37 17.75 -14.96
CA PRO A 347 -3.82 17.66 -15.15
C PRO A 347 -4.60 17.97 -13.87
N VAL A 348 -4.09 17.50 -12.72
CA VAL A 348 -4.70 17.71 -11.40
C VAL A 348 -4.43 19.13 -10.91
N ALA A 349 -3.20 19.63 -11.04
CA ALA A 349 -2.83 20.97 -10.61
C ALA A 349 -3.64 22.04 -11.36
N LEU A 350 -3.73 21.94 -12.70
CA LEU A 350 -4.53 22.85 -13.53
C LEU A 350 -6.03 22.75 -13.20
N GLY A 351 -6.53 21.54 -12.93
CA GLY A 351 -7.92 21.33 -12.51
C GLY A 351 -8.23 21.96 -11.15
N ILE A 352 -7.33 21.84 -10.17
CA ILE A 352 -7.46 22.49 -8.85
C ILE A 352 -7.41 24.01 -9.01
N LEU A 353 -6.48 24.54 -9.81
CA LEU A 353 -6.41 25.98 -10.10
C LEU A 353 -7.67 26.49 -10.80
N ALA A 354 -8.23 25.72 -11.74
CA ALA A 354 -9.50 26.03 -12.39
C ALA A 354 -10.65 26.09 -11.37
N PHE A 355 -10.76 25.08 -10.50
CA PHE A 355 -11.76 25.06 -9.43
C PHE A 355 -11.59 26.20 -8.43
N TRP A 356 -10.35 26.52 -8.05
CA TRP A 356 -10.06 27.58 -7.10
C TRP A 356 -10.33 28.97 -7.71
N GLY A 357 -9.99 29.15 -8.99
CA GLY A 357 -10.31 30.34 -9.76
C GLY A 357 -11.82 30.53 -9.89
N SER A 358 -12.58 29.49 -10.24
CA SER A 358 -14.04 29.61 -10.36
C SER A 358 -14.71 29.93 -9.01
N ALA A 359 -14.16 29.46 -7.90
CA ALA A 359 -14.67 29.70 -6.55
C ALA A 359 -14.30 31.07 -5.96
N ARG A 360 -13.26 31.75 -6.47
CA ARG A 360 -12.83 33.06 -5.96
C ARG A 360 -12.39 34.00 -7.09
N THR A 361 -13.17 35.06 -7.28
CA THR A 361 -12.82 36.23 -8.10
C THR A 361 -11.54 36.96 -7.63
N THR A 362 -11.04 36.67 -6.43
CA THR A 362 -9.92 37.35 -5.76
C THR A 362 -8.52 36.95 -6.24
N LEU A 363 -8.28 35.70 -6.67
CA LEU A 363 -6.97 35.31 -7.24
C LEU A 363 -6.68 36.07 -8.55
N PHE A 364 -7.73 36.30 -9.33
CA PHE A 364 -7.65 37.04 -10.59
C PHE A 364 -7.44 38.54 -10.41
N GLN A 365 -7.97 39.11 -9.33
CA GLN A 365 -7.67 40.49 -8.92
C GLN A 365 -6.21 40.66 -8.51
N TRP A 366 -5.61 39.65 -7.85
CA TRP A 366 -4.19 39.67 -7.44
C TRP A 366 -3.21 39.53 -8.61
N LEU A 367 -3.55 38.75 -9.65
CA LEU A 367 -2.76 38.64 -10.88
C LEU A 367 -2.97 39.80 -11.87
N HIS A 368 -3.81 40.80 -11.53
CA HIS A 368 -4.18 41.92 -12.40
C HIS A 368 -4.68 41.48 -13.80
N LEU A 369 -5.29 40.30 -13.89
CA LEU A 369 -5.85 39.80 -15.13
C LEU A 369 -7.27 40.32 -15.28
N SER A 370 -7.49 41.17 -16.27
CA SER A 370 -8.72 41.92 -16.53
C SER A 370 -9.94 41.05 -16.90
N GLN A 371 -9.77 39.74 -17.07
CA GLN A 371 -10.82 38.82 -17.49
C GLN A 371 -10.66 37.40 -16.87
N PRO A 372 -11.21 37.13 -15.67
CA PRO A 372 -11.03 35.88 -14.93
C PRO A 372 -11.56 34.63 -15.65
N ARG A 373 -12.51 34.82 -16.59
CA ARG A 373 -13.19 33.73 -17.29
C ARG A 373 -12.36 33.12 -18.42
N TYR A 374 -11.51 33.89 -19.11
CA TYR A 374 -10.61 33.34 -20.13
C TYR A 374 -9.53 32.44 -19.51
N LEU A 375 -8.95 32.85 -18.38
CA LEU A 375 -7.97 32.03 -17.70
C LEU A 375 -8.60 30.72 -17.17
N LEU A 376 -9.85 30.74 -16.73
CA LEU A 376 -10.58 29.50 -16.39
C LEU A 376 -10.72 28.57 -17.61
N GLY A 377 -11.13 29.09 -18.76
CA GLY A 377 -11.21 28.32 -20.01
C GLY A 377 -9.86 27.72 -20.40
N LEU A 378 -8.78 28.50 -20.33
CA LEU A 378 -7.41 28.06 -20.59
C LEU A 378 -6.93 26.97 -19.61
N LEU A 379 -7.24 27.10 -18.31
CA LEU A 379 -6.89 26.10 -17.30
C LEU A 379 -7.64 24.78 -17.52
N LEU A 380 -8.91 24.83 -17.93
CA LEU A 380 -9.69 23.64 -18.27
C LEU A 380 -9.15 22.96 -19.54
N ILE A 381 -8.84 23.73 -20.58
CA ILE A 381 -8.18 23.22 -21.80
C ILE A 381 -6.84 22.59 -21.43
N GLY A 382 -6.02 23.27 -20.64
CA GLY A 382 -4.74 22.76 -20.16
C GLY A 382 -4.88 21.47 -19.37
N SER A 383 -5.84 21.41 -18.43
CA SER A 383 -6.14 20.19 -17.65
C SER A 383 -6.57 19.03 -18.56
N GLY A 384 -7.50 19.26 -19.47
CA GLY A 384 -8.00 18.23 -20.39
C GLY A 384 -6.94 17.72 -21.37
N THR A 385 -6.21 18.63 -22.02
CA THR A 385 -5.12 18.28 -22.97
C THR A 385 -3.96 17.55 -22.29
N THR A 386 -3.52 18.00 -21.11
CA THR A 386 -2.49 17.29 -20.34
C THR A 386 -2.99 15.95 -19.82
N TRP A 387 -4.28 15.81 -19.48
CA TRP A 387 -4.87 14.51 -19.12
C TRP A 387 -4.88 13.54 -20.30
N MET A 388 -5.22 14.00 -21.50
CA MET A 388 -5.10 13.20 -22.73
C MET A 388 -3.65 12.81 -23.00
N GLY A 389 -2.71 13.73 -22.85
CA GLY A 389 -1.27 13.47 -22.94
C GLY A 389 -0.84 12.38 -21.94
N ARG A 390 -1.28 12.47 -20.68
CA ARG A 390 -1.03 11.45 -19.65
C ARG A 390 -1.50 10.07 -20.08
N ILE A 391 -2.70 9.95 -20.65
CA ILE A 391 -3.22 8.67 -21.17
C ILE A 391 -2.37 8.20 -22.35
N ALA A 392 -2.06 9.09 -23.29
CA ALA A 392 -1.22 8.77 -24.43
C ALA A 392 0.17 8.27 -24.01
N PHE A 393 0.78 8.81 -22.94
CA PHE A 393 2.04 8.28 -22.38
C PHE A 393 1.86 6.93 -21.69
N ARG A 394 0.79 6.76 -20.91
CA ARG A 394 0.58 5.58 -20.05
C ARG A 394 0.05 4.34 -20.75
N TYR A 395 -0.47 4.43 -21.98
CA TYR A 395 -1.09 3.30 -22.67
C TYR A 395 -0.52 3.13 -24.09
N ARG A 396 0.80 3.20 -24.22
CA ARG A 396 1.55 2.89 -25.46
C ARG A 396 1.99 1.42 -25.50
N GLY A 397 2.42 1.00 -26.69
CA GLY A 397 3.06 -0.29 -26.92
C GLY A 397 2.10 -1.37 -27.43
N THR A 398 2.70 -2.39 -28.02
CA THR A 398 2.05 -3.64 -28.40
C THR A 398 2.24 -4.68 -27.29
N PHE A 399 1.23 -5.51 -27.06
CA PHE A 399 1.32 -6.56 -26.05
C PHE A 399 2.29 -7.64 -26.52
N THR A 400 3.34 -7.88 -25.73
CA THR A 400 4.37 -8.91 -25.98
C THR A 400 4.33 -9.97 -24.89
N ASP A 401 4.56 -11.23 -25.25
CA ASP A 401 4.52 -12.34 -24.30
C ASP A 401 5.76 -12.27 -23.39
N ARG A 402 5.53 -12.25 -22.07
CA ARG A 402 6.59 -12.16 -21.05
C ARG A 402 6.25 -13.02 -19.84
N LYS A 403 7.27 -13.64 -19.23
CA LYS A 403 7.15 -14.31 -17.93
C LYS A 403 7.24 -13.27 -16.81
N ILE A 404 6.54 -13.49 -15.70
CA ILE A 404 6.46 -12.58 -14.57
C ILE A 404 7.84 -12.32 -13.96
N GLY A 405 8.69 -13.34 -13.87
CA GLY A 405 10.02 -13.23 -13.26
C GLY A 405 10.98 -12.28 -14.00
N GLU A 406 10.83 -12.12 -15.32
CA GLU A 406 11.64 -11.19 -16.10
C GLU A 406 11.25 -9.72 -15.86
N LEU A 407 10.00 -9.48 -15.45
CA LEU A 407 9.44 -8.12 -15.32
C LEU A 407 10.02 -7.35 -14.14
N LEU A 408 10.45 -8.05 -13.09
CA LEU A 408 11.01 -7.44 -11.88
C LEU A 408 12.39 -6.82 -12.12
N SER A 409 13.09 -7.31 -13.13
CA SER A 409 14.44 -6.85 -13.49
C SER A 409 14.44 -5.65 -14.45
N ASP A 410 13.29 -5.27 -15.03
CA ASP A 410 13.20 -4.09 -15.89
C ASP A 410 13.24 -2.80 -15.03
N LEU A 411 14.34 -2.07 -15.18
CA LEU A 411 14.63 -0.83 -14.45
C LEU A 411 13.92 0.40 -15.02
N GLU A 412 13.42 0.34 -16.25
CA GLU A 412 12.79 1.49 -16.89
C GLU A 412 11.29 1.59 -16.60
N VAL A 413 10.68 0.52 -16.06
CA VAL A 413 9.25 0.48 -15.77
C VAL A 413 8.93 1.39 -14.60
N ASN A 414 7.90 2.21 -14.77
CA ASN A 414 7.33 3.01 -13.71
C ASN A 414 5.82 3.27 -13.95
N GLU A 415 5.17 4.05 -13.09
CA GLU A 415 3.75 4.39 -13.21
C GLU A 415 3.38 5.14 -14.49
N MET A 416 4.30 5.89 -15.07
CA MET A 416 4.08 6.69 -16.28
C MET A 416 4.55 5.97 -17.55
N ARG A 417 5.56 5.11 -17.44
CA ARG A 417 6.08 4.24 -18.51
C ARG A 417 5.85 2.76 -18.18
N PRO A 418 4.63 2.25 -18.35
CA PRO A 418 4.40 0.82 -18.21
C PRO A 418 4.90 0.04 -19.43
N ARG A 419 5.06 -1.27 -19.26
CA ARG A 419 5.28 -2.22 -20.36
C ARG A 419 3.97 -2.90 -20.74
N ALA A 420 3.61 -2.86 -22.01
CA ALA A 420 2.48 -3.61 -22.54
C ALA A 420 2.88 -5.08 -22.68
N ILE A 421 2.29 -5.94 -21.86
CA ILE A 421 2.64 -7.35 -21.78
C ILE A 421 1.40 -8.25 -21.89
N ARG A 422 1.65 -9.48 -22.33
CA ARG A 422 0.72 -10.59 -22.27
C ARG A 422 1.32 -11.67 -21.38
N VAL A 423 0.54 -12.09 -20.38
CA VAL A 423 0.93 -13.13 -19.42
C VAL A 423 -0.08 -14.27 -19.53
N GLN A 424 0.42 -15.50 -19.54
CA GLN A 424 -0.38 -16.72 -19.48
C GLN A 424 -0.16 -17.38 -18.12
N GLY A 425 -1.24 -17.72 -17.43
CA GLY A 425 -1.14 -18.32 -16.12
C GLY A 425 -2.49 -18.61 -15.48
N GLU A 426 -2.43 -19.18 -14.29
CA GLU A 426 -3.59 -19.56 -13.49
C GLU A 426 -3.99 -18.41 -12.55
N ILE A 427 -5.29 -18.15 -12.39
CA ILE A 427 -5.75 -17.23 -11.34
C ILE A 427 -5.84 -17.99 -10.02
N VAL A 428 -4.96 -17.68 -9.08
CA VAL A 428 -4.86 -18.41 -7.80
C VAL A 428 -5.82 -17.84 -6.75
N GLY A 429 -6.27 -16.59 -6.94
CA GLY A 429 -7.20 -15.96 -6.02
C GLY A 429 -7.40 -14.48 -6.25
N ARG A 430 -7.97 -13.83 -5.24
CA ARG A 430 -8.27 -12.39 -5.24
C ARG A 430 -7.11 -11.57 -4.67
N GLY A 431 -6.99 -10.32 -5.12
CA GLY A 431 -5.90 -9.40 -4.75
C GLY A 431 -5.86 -9.02 -3.27
N ILE A 432 -6.98 -9.16 -2.54
CA ILE A 432 -7.00 -9.14 -1.07
C ILE A 432 -7.38 -10.54 -0.59
N PRO A 433 -6.43 -11.27 0.04
CA PRO A 433 -6.70 -12.60 0.57
C PRO A 433 -7.91 -12.61 1.51
N GLY A 434 -8.87 -13.51 1.27
CA GLY A 434 -10.07 -13.67 2.09
C GLY A 434 -11.18 -12.64 1.87
N SER A 435 -11.03 -11.67 0.95
CA SER A 435 -12.07 -10.68 0.63
C SER A 435 -12.99 -11.15 -0.51
N PHE A 436 -14.29 -11.31 -0.23
CA PHE A 436 -15.30 -11.71 -1.23
C PHE A 436 -15.74 -10.57 -2.17
N TRP A 437 -15.35 -9.32 -1.89
CA TRP A 437 -15.72 -8.16 -2.71
C TRP A 437 -14.55 -7.63 -3.54
N SER A 438 -13.33 -8.15 -3.33
CA SER A 438 -12.13 -7.70 -4.04
C SER A 438 -12.30 -7.92 -5.55
N PRO A 439 -12.23 -6.85 -6.37
CA PRO A 439 -12.31 -6.93 -7.83
C PRO A 439 -10.96 -7.21 -8.49
N ASP A 440 -9.89 -7.15 -7.71
CA ASP A 440 -8.52 -7.38 -8.17
C ASP A 440 -8.21 -8.88 -8.01
N LEU A 441 -7.37 -9.42 -8.89
CA LEU A 441 -7.05 -10.85 -9.00
C LEU A 441 -5.54 -11.08 -8.85
N VAL A 442 -5.14 -12.32 -8.63
CA VAL A 442 -3.73 -12.74 -8.61
C VAL A 442 -3.53 -13.79 -9.69
N VAL A 443 -2.68 -13.49 -10.67
CA VAL A 443 -2.26 -14.45 -11.69
C VAL A 443 -0.94 -15.09 -11.28
N ARG A 444 -0.78 -16.39 -11.53
CA ARG A 444 0.45 -17.15 -11.30
C ARG A 444 0.90 -17.82 -12.60
N ASP A 445 2.15 -17.63 -12.94
CA ASP A 445 2.87 -18.40 -13.95
C ASP A 445 3.93 -19.30 -13.30
N GLU A 446 4.75 -19.95 -14.12
CA GLU A 446 5.85 -20.81 -13.67
C GLU A 446 6.92 -20.07 -12.87
N THR A 447 7.06 -18.76 -13.09
CA THR A 447 8.12 -17.93 -12.52
C THR A 447 7.69 -17.17 -11.29
N GLY A 448 6.39 -16.96 -11.09
CA GLY A 448 5.86 -16.19 -9.98
C GLY A 448 4.38 -15.89 -10.08
N PHE A 449 3.95 -14.95 -9.26
CA PHE A 449 2.60 -14.44 -9.21
C PHE A 449 2.66 -12.92 -9.37
N LEU A 450 1.56 -12.31 -9.81
CA LEU A 450 1.49 -10.88 -10.14
C LEU A 450 0.09 -10.38 -9.80
N PHE A 451 0.02 -9.26 -9.08
CA PHE A 451 -1.26 -8.62 -8.79
C PHE A 451 -1.86 -7.99 -10.05
N MET A 452 -3.10 -8.40 -10.34
CA MET A 452 -3.90 -7.90 -11.45
C MET A 452 -4.91 -6.89 -10.94
N LEU A 453 -4.70 -5.63 -11.31
CA LEU A 453 -5.63 -4.54 -11.00
C LEU A 453 -6.70 -4.45 -12.07
N ASN A 454 -7.96 -4.68 -11.67
CA ASN A 454 -9.11 -4.46 -12.53
C ASN A 454 -9.58 -3.01 -12.40
N ARG A 455 -9.09 -2.16 -13.30
CA ARG A 455 -9.50 -0.76 -13.35
C ARG A 455 -10.75 -0.60 -14.21
N GLN A 456 -11.83 -0.15 -13.60
CA GLN A 456 -13.05 0.29 -14.29
C GLN A 456 -13.27 1.78 -13.96
N SER A 457 -13.70 2.57 -14.93
CA SER A 457 -13.99 4.00 -14.71
C SER A 457 -15.34 4.22 -14.04
N ILE A 458 -16.26 3.26 -14.09
CA ILE A 458 -17.52 3.30 -13.35
C ILE A 458 -17.26 2.79 -11.93
N PRO A 459 -17.48 3.60 -10.87
CA PRO A 459 -17.14 3.25 -9.49
C PRO A 459 -17.71 1.90 -9.04
N PHE A 460 -18.97 1.60 -9.40
CA PHE A 460 -19.67 0.38 -8.99
C PHE A 460 -19.40 -0.84 -9.88
N ALA A 461 -18.93 -0.66 -11.12
CA ALA A 461 -18.65 -1.79 -12.02
C ALA A 461 -17.52 -2.68 -11.51
N ARG A 462 -16.60 -2.11 -10.72
CA ARG A 462 -15.57 -2.88 -10.00
C ARG A 462 -16.23 -3.78 -8.95
N LEU A 463 -17.11 -3.22 -8.13
CA LEU A 463 -17.79 -3.98 -7.08
C LEU A 463 -18.63 -5.13 -7.67
N ILE A 464 -19.38 -4.87 -8.76
CA ILE A 464 -20.18 -5.89 -9.44
C ILE A 464 -19.29 -7.03 -9.95
N PHE A 465 -18.12 -6.72 -10.53
CA PHE A 465 -17.15 -7.74 -10.94
C PHE A 465 -16.69 -8.60 -9.77
N GLY A 466 -16.27 -7.93 -8.68
CA GLY A 466 -15.82 -8.59 -7.47
C GLY A 466 -16.91 -9.49 -6.88
N LEU A 467 -18.19 -9.13 -7.00
CA LEU A 467 -19.27 -9.92 -6.42
C LEU A 467 -19.77 -11.07 -7.31
N LYS A 468 -19.68 -10.97 -8.64
CA LYS A 468 -20.33 -11.94 -9.56
C LYS A 468 -19.37 -12.80 -10.38
N ASP A 469 -18.33 -12.19 -10.94
CA ASP A 469 -17.53 -12.86 -11.99
C ASP A 469 -16.14 -13.28 -11.48
N ALA A 470 -15.62 -12.62 -10.42
CA ALA A 470 -14.27 -12.85 -9.94
C ALA A 470 -14.02 -14.28 -9.45
N ASP A 471 -15.00 -14.91 -8.78
CA ASP A 471 -14.85 -16.27 -8.24
C ASP A 471 -14.84 -17.34 -9.32
N GLN A 472 -15.53 -17.11 -10.44
CA GLN A 472 -15.60 -18.05 -11.56
C GLN A 472 -14.26 -18.19 -12.29
N LEU A 473 -13.38 -17.21 -12.11
CA LEU A 473 -12.06 -17.19 -12.73
C LEU A 473 -11.00 -17.86 -11.85
N ILE A 474 -11.27 -18.13 -10.58
CA ILE A 474 -10.29 -18.72 -9.66
C ILE A 474 -10.08 -20.19 -10.01
N GLY A 475 -8.81 -20.58 -10.20
CA GLY A 475 -8.38 -21.91 -10.63
C GLY A 475 -8.35 -22.10 -12.15
N GLU A 476 -8.81 -21.11 -12.92
CA GLU A 476 -8.84 -21.21 -14.39
C GLU A 476 -7.53 -20.69 -15.01
N GLN A 477 -7.16 -21.31 -16.14
CA GLN A 477 -6.04 -20.86 -16.97
C GLN A 477 -6.49 -19.73 -17.88
N VAL A 478 -5.80 -18.60 -17.78
CA VAL A 478 -6.17 -17.37 -18.49
C VAL A 478 -4.98 -16.73 -19.19
N THR A 479 -5.28 -16.11 -20.31
CA THR A 479 -4.38 -15.19 -21.01
C THR A 479 -4.80 -13.77 -20.71
N ILE A 480 -3.90 -13.00 -20.12
CA ILE A 480 -4.17 -11.62 -19.72
C ILE A 480 -3.27 -10.66 -20.48
N GLU A 481 -3.89 -9.67 -21.12
CA GLU A 481 -3.22 -8.54 -21.77
C GLU A 481 -3.36 -7.30 -20.89
N GLY A 482 -2.29 -6.54 -20.71
CA GLY A 482 -2.30 -5.40 -19.80
C GLY A 482 -0.98 -4.64 -19.74
N TRP A 483 -0.94 -3.66 -18.83
CA TRP A 483 0.21 -2.78 -18.64
C TRP A 483 0.85 -3.07 -17.29
N TYR A 484 2.04 -3.65 -17.32
CA TYR A 484 2.85 -3.84 -16.11
C TYR A 484 3.42 -2.50 -15.65
N ARG A 485 3.23 -2.22 -14.36
CA ARG A 485 3.65 -1.01 -13.67
C ARG A 485 4.45 -1.37 -12.43
N ARG A 486 5.45 -0.55 -12.15
CA ARG A 486 6.28 -0.67 -10.95
C ARG A 486 6.07 0.55 -10.05
N GLY A 487 5.58 0.28 -8.84
CA GLY A 487 5.51 1.20 -7.71
C GLY A 487 6.19 0.57 -6.50
N LEU A 488 5.80 0.96 -5.27
CA LEU A 488 6.25 0.28 -4.04
C LEU A 488 5.88 -1.22 -4.02
N SER A 489 4.79 -1.58 -4.70
CA SER A 489 4.48 -2.96 -5.06
C SER A 489 4.20 -3.00 -6.56
N PRO A 490 4.88 -3.88 -7.33
CA PRO A 490 4.58 -4.01 -8.75
C PRO A 490 3.19 -4.61 -8.97
N TYR A 491 2.59 -4.30 -10.11
CA TYR A 491 1.26 -4.80 -10.48
C TYR A 491 1.04 -4.66 -11.98
N MET A 492 0.02 -5.35 -12.49
CA MET A 492 -0.41 -5.24 -13.87
C MET A 492 -1.83 -4.70 -13.96
N GLU A 493 -2.00 -3.62 -14.73
CA GLU A 493 -3.29 -3.05 -15.05
C GLU A 493 -3.92 -3.83 -16.20
N MET A 494 -5.01 -4.53 -15.92
CA MET A 494 -5.66 -5.42 -16.87
C MET A 494 -6.35 -4.64 -18.00
N ALA A 495 -5.99 -4.95 -19.25
CA ALA A 495 -6.68 -4.45 -20.45
C ALA A 495 -7.76 -5.45 -20.89
N THR A 496 -7.37 -6.71 -21.07
CA THR A 496 -8.25 -7.80 -21.49
C THR A 496 -7.86 -9.07 -20.76
N ILE A 497 -8.87 -9.80 -20.29
CA ILE A 497 -8.71 -11.19 -19.83
C ILE A 497 -9.45 -12.12 -20.77
N ARG A 498 -8.79 -13.19 -21.18
CA ARG A 498 -9.34 -14.26 -22.01
C ARG A 498 -9.09 -15.58 -21.31
N GLY A 499 -10.07 -16.45 -21.29
CA GLY A 499 -9.92 -17.79 -20.76
C GLY A 499 -11.15 -18.62 -21.03
N GLU A 500 -11.15 -19.81 -20.46
CA GLU A 500 -12.33 -20.65 -20.37
C GLU A 500 -12.82 -20.61 -18.94
N VAL A 501 -14.12 -20.43 -18.76
CA VAL A 501 -14.73 -20.37 -17.44
C VAL A 501 -15.78 -21.46 -17.34
N THR A 502 -15.79 -22.13 -16.20
CA THR A 502 -16.89 -22.96 -15.79
C THR A 502 -18.01 -22.05 -15.27
N PRO A 503 -19.18 -21.96 -15.94
CA PRO A 503 -20.26 -21.08 -15.50
C PRO A 503 -20.61 -21.40 -14.05
N ALA A 504 -20.70 -20.38 -13.19
CA ALA A 504 -21.30 -20.57 -11.88
C ALA A 504 -22.70 -21.17 -12.10
N ALA A 505 -23.02 -22.28 -11.41
CA ALA A 505 -24.39 -22.78 -11.36
C ALA A 505 -25.27 -21.57 -11.05
N ALA A 506 -26.27 -21.30 -11.89
CA ALA A 506 -27.19 -20.18 -11.72
C ALA A 506 -27.75 -20.25 -10.30
N GLY A 507 -27.18 -19.42 -9.41
CA GLY A 507 -27.55 -19.42 -8.01
C GLY A 507 -28.98 -18.91 -7.91
N ASP A 508 -29.87 -19.82 -7.53
CA ASP A 508 -31.05 -19.49 -6.76
C ASP A 508 -30.64 -18.49 -5.67
N GLY A 509 -31.39 -17.40 -5.54
CA GLY A 509 -30.99 -16.11 -4.95
C GLY A 509 -30.69 -16.10 -3.45
N SER A 510 -29.98 -17.09 -2.93
CA SER A 510 -29.54 -17.18 -1.55
C SER A 510 -28.12 -16.66 -1.41
N LEU A 511 -27.96 -15.62 -0.60
CA LEU A 511 -26.68 -15.06 -0.16
C LEU A 511 -25.85 -16.01 0.72
N PHE A 512 -26.29 -17.27 0.90
CA PHE A 512 -25.67 -18.29 1.73
C PHE A 512 -26.01 -19.68 1.19
N GLY A 513 -25.06 -20.38 0.57
CA GLY A 513 -25.26 -21.76 0.14
C GLY A 513 -23.95 -22.47 -0.17
N GLU A 514 -23.62 -23.46 0.65
CA GLU A 514 -22.52 -24.42 0.44
C GLU A 514 -22.82 -25.38 -0.72
N ALA A 515 -21.75 -25.80 -1.38
CA ALA A 515 -21.59 -27.04 -2.15
C ALA A 515 -22.54 -27.34 -3.32
N ALA A 516 -22.01 -27.19 -4.53
CA ALA A 516 -22.25 -28.13 -5.64
C ALA A 516 -21.04 -28.16 -6.58
N ILE A 517 -19.97 -28.84 -6.17
CA ILE A 517 -18.99 -29.37 -7.11
C ILE A 517 -19.51 -30.76 -7.49
N ALA A 518 -20.15 -30.88 -8.65
CA ALA A 518 -20.31 -32.15 -9.34
C ALA A 518 -20.55 -31.93 -10.83
N ALA A 519 -19.55 -32.34 -11.62
CA ALA A 519 -19.62 -32.95 -12.93
C ALA A 519 -20.48 -32.31 -14.04
N SER A 520 -19.81 -32.01 -15.17
CA SER A 520 -20.39 -31.66 -16.48
C SER A 520 -20.81 -30.19 -16.68
N ALA A 521 -19.88 -29.26 -16.49
CA ALA A 521 -20.07 -27.88 -16.94
C ALA A 521 -19.19 -27.62 -18.18
N LYS A 522 -19.84 -27.51 -19.35
CA LYS A 522 -19.22 -27.12 -20.61
C LYS A 522 -18.49 -25.80 -20.41
N ARG A 523 -17.17 -25.79 -20.59
CA ARG A 523 -16.34 -24.59 -20.51
C ARG A 523 -16.76 -23.60 -21.60
N ILE A 524 -17.02 -22.36 -21.21
CA ILE A 524 -17.44 -21.30 -22.13
C ILE A 524 -16.29 -20.29 -22.29
N PRO A 525 -16.00 -19.82 -23.51
CA PRO A 525 -15.02 -18.76 -23.69
C PRO A 525 -15.47 -17.49 -22.96
N TYR A 526 -14.64 -17.02 -22.04
CA TYR A 526 -14.82 -15.78 -21.30
C TYR A 526 -13.84 -14.74 -21.82
N VAL A 527 -14.38 -13.60 -22.29
CA VAL A 527 -13.57 -12.45 -22.69
C VAL A 527 -14.13 -11.21 -22.02
N ARG A 528 -13.28 -10.51 -21.26
CA ARG A 528 -13.63 -9.24 -20.66
C ARG A 528 -12.60 -8.18 -20.98
N ARG A 529 -13.07 -6.99 -21.36
CA ARG A 529 -12.25 -5.82 -21.66
C ARG A 529 -12.46 -4.71 -20.63
N SER A 530 -11.40 -3.99 -20.30
CA SER A 530 -11.48 -2.74 -19.57
C SER A 530 -11.65 -1.57 -20.53
N TYR A 531 -12.70 -0.78 -20.33
CA TYR A 531 -12.96 0.46 -21.09
C TYR A 531 -12.42 1.70 -20.38
N SER A 532 -11.67 1.52 -19.29
CA SER A 532 -11.24 2.60 -18.39
C SER A 532 -10.49 3.72 -19.12
N ARG A 533 -9.59 3.35 -20.06
CA ARG A 533 -8.83 4.31 -20.87
C ARG A 533 -9.72 5.20 -21.75
N TRP A 534 -10.73 4.60 -22.39
CA TRP A 534 -11.61 5.29 -23.33
C TRP A 534 -12.53 6.26 -22.61
N ILE A 535 -13.07 5.85 -21.46
CA ILE A 535 -13.87 6.73 -20.61
C ILE A 535 -13.04 7.90 -20.08
N GLN A 536 -11.79 7.67 -19.65
CA GLN A 536 -10.90 8.75 -19.22
C GLN A 536 -10.57 9.72 -20.36
N LEU A 537 -10.39 9.23 -21.59
CA LEU A 537 -10.18 10.08 -22.78
C LEU A 537 -11.42 10.92 -23.09
N LEU A 538 -12.61 10.32 -23.05
CA LEU A 538 -13.87 11.02 -23.28
C LEU A 538 -14.10 12.13 -22.25
N LEU A 539 -13.86 11.85 -20.96
CA LEU A 539 -13.98 12.86 -19.91
C LEU A 539 -12.97 14.00 -20.09
N ALA A 540 -11.73 13.69 -20.45
CA ALA A 540 -10.71 14.71 -20.71
C ALA A 540 -11.03 15.56 -21.94
N ALA A 541 -11.54 14.94 -23.01
CA ALA A 541 -12.03 15.64 -24.19
C ALA A 541 -13.23 16.55 -23.83
N LEU A 542 -14.18 16.07 -23.03
CA LEU A 542 -15.31 16.86 -22.55
C LEU A 542 -14.85 18.08 -21.74
N VAL A 543 -13.92 17.92 -20.80
CA VAL A 543 -13.34 19.03 -20.03
C VAL A 543 -12.67 20.05 -20.95
N THR A 544 -11.98 19.57 -21.99
CA THR A 544 -11.33 20.44 -22.99
C THR A 544 -12.39 21.22 -23.79
N VAL A 545 -13.43 20.56 -24.28
CA VAL A 545 -14.55 21.18 -25.01
C VAL A 545 -15.28 22.21 -24.15
N ILE A 546 -15.56 21.90 -22.87
CA ILE A 546 -16.14 22.86 -21.93
C ILE A 546 -15.23 24.09 -21.77
N GLY A 547 -13.92 23.88 -21.66
CA GLY A 547 -12.95 24.98 -21.61
C GLY A 547 -12.96 25.84 -22.88
N VAL A 548 -13.02 25.21 -24.06
CA VAL A 548 -13.13 25.91 -25.36
C VAL A 548 -14.43 26.69 -25.46
N LEU A 549 -15.59 26.06 -25.19
CA LEU A 549 -16.89 26.73 -25.20
C LEU A 549 -16.92 27.91 -24.21
N GLY A 550 -16.28 27.77 -23.05
CA GLY A 550 -16.12 28.86 -22.09
C GLY A 550 -15.30 30.05 -22.61
N LEU A 551 -14.37 29.83 -23.55
CA LEU A 551 -13.66 30.91 -24.25
C LEU A 551 -14.52 31.57 -25.34
N PHE A 552 -15.32 30.78 -26.08
CA PHE A 552 -16.08 31.26 -27.23
C PHE A 552 -17.49 31.79 -26.92
N ALA A 553 -18.12 31.41 -25.81
CA ALA A 553 -19.46 31.89 -25.42
C ALA A 553 -19.51 33.39 -25.05
N GLN A 554 -18.42 34.14 -25.30
CA GLN A 554 -18.27 35.57 -25.02
C GLN A 554 -17.66 36.34 -26.21
N LEU A 555 -17.48 35.70 -27.37
CA LEU A 555 -17.36 36.35 -28.67
C LEU A 555 -18.77 36.53 -29.26
#